data_AF-L9JGS2-F1
#
_entry.id   AF-L9JGS2-F1
#
_cell.length_a   1.000
_cell.length_b   1.000
_cell.length_c   1.000
_cell.angle_alpha   90.00
_cell.angle_beta   90.00
_cell.angle_gamma   90.00
#
_symmetry.space_group_name_H-M   'P 1'
#
loop_
_entity.id
_entity.type
_entity.pdbx_description
1 polymer ?
#
loop_
_entity_poly.entity_id
_entity_poly.type
_entity_poly.pdbx_seq_one_letter_code
_entity_poly.pdbx_strand_id
1 'polypeptide(L)'
;MRNSLSAAWALLDQLGCPDENGIVIGSSLLFIHDKKEQAKVWMIDFGKTTPLPEGQTLQHDIPWQEGNREDGYLSGLNNLIDILTEMSQDAPHD
;
A
#
# COMPACT_ATOMS: atom_id res chain seq x y z
N MET A 1 -4.51 6.59 13.04
CA MET A 1 -4.09 6.47 11.63
C MET A 1 -2.95 7.40 11.22
N ARG A 2 -2.81 8.63 11.76
CA ARG A 2 -1.74 9.58 11.36
C ARG A 2 -0.28 9.17 11.67
N ASN A 3 -0.04 8.25 12.62
CA ASN A 3 1.33 7.91 13.03
C ASN A 3 2.01 6.81 12.18
N SER A 4 1.23 6.00 11.43
CA SER A 4 1.78 4.88 10.65
C SER A 4 2.36 5.34 9.30
N LEU A 5 1.74 6.36 8.70
CA LEU A 5 2.20 6.95 7.45
C LEU A 5 3.58 7.60 7.63
N SER A 6 3.78 8.34 8.72
CA SER A 6 5.05 9.02 9.03
C SER A 6 6.29 8.11 9.05
N ALA A 7 6.15 6.84 9.42
CA ALA A 7 7.29 5.92 9.51
C ALA A 7 7.70 5.34 8.14
N ALA A 8 6.72 5.07 7.26
CA ALA A 8 6.99 4.67 5.88
C ALA A 8 7.65 5.81 5.10
N TRP A 9 7.20 7.05 5.32
CA TRP A 9 7.76 8.25 4.69
C TRP A 9 9.19 8.55 5.14
N ALA A 10 9.50 8.38 6.43
CA ALA A 10 10.86 8.57 6.95
C ALA A 10 11.88 7.57 6.37
N LEU A 11 11.43 6.41 5.87
CA LEU A 11 12.28 5.40 5.21
C LEU A 11 12.54 5.74 3.74
N LEU A 12 11.56 6.33 3.05
CA LEU A 12 11.67 6.77 1.66
C LEU A 12 12.54 8.03 1.52
N ASP A 13 12.49 8.94 2.50
CA ASP A 13 13.38 10.11 2.60
C ASP A 13 14.87 9.71 2.72
N GLN A 14 15.16 8.63 3.44
CA GLN A 14 16.53 8.11 3.60
C GLN A 14 17.09 7.45 2.33
N LEU A 15 16.22 7.10 1.37
CA LEU A 15 16.60 6.53 0.07
C LEU A 15 16.81 7.61 -1.01
N GLY A 16 16.70 8.91 -0.66
CA GLY A 16 16.94 10.02 -1.58
C GLY A 16 15.83 10.20 -2.63
N CYS A 17 14.60 9.83 -2.29
CA CYS A 17 13.43 9.90 -3.16
C CYS A 17 12.64 11.19 -2.81
N PRO A 18 12.82 12.31 -3.53
CA PRO A 18 12.31 13.62 -3.09
C PRO A 18 10.80 13.79 -3.28
N ASP A 19 10.21 12.93 -4.11
CA ASP A 19 8.82 13.06 -4.54
C ASP A 19 8.02 11.81 -4.16
N GLU A 20 6.83 12.06 -3.63
CA GLU A 20 5.80 11.13 -3.16
C GLU A 20 5.25 10.13 -4.21
N ASN A 21 5.83 10.10 -5.42
CA ASN A 21 5.38 9.29 -6.56
C ASN A 21 6.45 8.26 -6.95
N GLY A 22 6.17 6.99 -6.69
CA GLY A 22 7.08 5.88 -6.99
C GLY A 22 6.33 4.63 -7.41
N ILE A 23 7.00 3.77 -8.17
CA ILE A 23 6.48 2.45 -8.54
C ILE A 23 6.58 1.56 -7.30
N VAL A 24 5.44 1.03 -6.83
CA VAL A 24 5.36 0.20 -5.63
C VAL A 24 5.29 -1.28 -6.02
N ILE A 25 6.44 -1.90 -6.23
CA ILE A 25 6.55 -3.31 -6.64
C ILE A 25 7.26 -4.13 -5.57
N GLY A 26 6.71 -5.31 -5.29
CA GLY A 26 7.31 -6.29 -4.37
C GLY A 26 7.17 -5.95 -2.88
N SER A 27 6.43 -4.89 -2.55
CA SER A 27 6.03 -4.57 -1.18
C SER A 27 4.88 -5.46 -0.71
N SER A 28 4.68 -5.52 0.60
CA SER A 28 3.56 -6.26 1.23
C SER A 28 2.80 -5.41 2.26
N LEU A 29 1.56 -5.81 2.54
CA LEU A 29 0.81 -5.32 3.70
C LEU A 29 0.91 -6.34 4.84
N LEU A 30 1.46 -5.90 5.98
CA LEU A 30 1.59 -6.71 7.19
C LEU A 30 0.42 -6.40 8.14
N PHE A 31 -0.48 -7.38 8.29
CA PHE A 31 -1.58 -7.34 9.25
C PHE A 31 -1.11 -7.95 10.58
N ILE A 32 -1.24 -7.20 11.67
CA ILE A 32 -0.98 -7.71 13.02
C ILE A 32 -2.22 -7.45 13.85
N HIS A 33 -2.72 -8.49 14.50
CA HIS A 33 -3.81 -8.40 15.47
C HIS A 33 -3.47 -9.16 16.75
N ASP A 34 -4.08 -8.77 17.86
CA ASP A 34 -3.94 -9.47 19.15
C ASP A 34 -5.29 -9.98 19.68
N LYS A 35 -5.25 -10.73 20.79
CA LYS A 35 -6.44 -11.23 21.48
C LYS A 35 -7.27 -10.14 22.16
N LYS A 36 -6.78 -8.90 22.21
CA LYS A 36 -7.47 -7.73 22.75
C LYS A 36 -8.14 -6.91 21.64
N GLU A 37 -8.34 -7.53 20.46
CA GLU A 37 -8.98 -6.93 19.29
C GLU A 37 -8.27 -5.69 18.75
N GLN A 38 -6.98 -5.50 19.09
CA GLN A 38 -6.19 -4.46 18.46
C GLN A 38 -5.68 -4.99 17.13
N ALA A 39 -6.05 -4.31 16.04
CA ALA A 39 -5.54 -4.59 14.71
C ALA A 39 -4.80 -3.38 14.13
N LYS A 40 -3.69 -3.65 13.44
CA LYS A 40 -2.89 -2.66 12.73
C LYS A 40 -2.39 -3.24 11.40
N VAL A 41 -2.19 -2.35 10.43
CA VAL A 41 -1.70 -2.69 9.09
C VAL A 41 -0.54 -1.76 8.76
N TRP A 42 0.54 -2.32 8.24
CA TRP A 42 1.71 -1.56 7.77
C TRP A 42 2.13 -2.00 6.38
N MET A 43 2.67 -1.07 5.60
CA MET A 43 3.40 -1.41 4.38
C MET A 43 4.85 -1.76 4.73
N ILE A 44 5.36 -2.83 4.11
CA ILE A 44 6.72 -3.34 4.29
C ILE A 44 7.36 -3.69 2.95
N ASP A 45 8.66 -4.00 2.97
CA ASP A 45 9.45 -4.50 1.83
C ASP A 45 9.56 -3.54 0.62
N PHE A 46 10.00 -2.31 0.87
CA PHE A 46 10.24 -1.28 -0.16
C PHE A 46 11.53 -1.44 -0.96
N GLY A 47 12.23 -2.59 -0.85
CA GLY A 47 13.55 -2.77 -1.47
C GLY A 47 13.57 -2.73 -3.01
N LYS A 48 12.39 -2.80 -3.65
CA LYS A 48 12.21 -2.67 -5.10
C LYS A 48 11.32 -1.47 -5.49
N THR A 49 10.92 -0.67 -4.52
CA THR A 49 10.17 0.56 -4.77
C THR A 49 11.11 1.61 -5.32
N THR A 50 10.79 2.17 -6.48
CA THR A 50 11.67 3.13 -7.15
C THR A 50 10.96 4.47 -7.38
N PRO A 51 11.63 5.62 -7.13
CA PRO A 51 11.12 6.91 -7.52
C PRO A 51 10.72 6.96 -8.98
N LEU A 52 9.70 7.76 -9.29
CA LEU A 52 9.51 8.23 -10.65
C LEU A 52 10.42 9.46 -10.93
N PRO A 53 10.68 9.75 -12.22
CA PRO A 53 11.25 11.04 -12.61
C PRO A 53 10.37 12.20 -12.12
N GLU A 54 11.00 13.34 -11.82
CA GLU A 54 10.33 14.56 -11.36
C GLU A 54 9.14 14.94 -12.27
N GLY A 55 8.01 15.28 -11.65
CA GLY A 55 6.78 15.67 -12.35
C GLY A 55 5.97 14.51 -12.97
N GLN A 56 6.37 13.25 -12.77
CA GLN A 56 5.56 12.09 -13.16
C GLN A 56 4.75 11.53 -11.98
N THR A 57 3.57 11.00 -12.29
CA THR A 57 2.66 10.33 -11.35
C THR A 57 2.17 9.02 -11.96
N LEU A 58 1.74 8.10 -11.10
CA LEU A 58 1.01 6.88 -11.48
C LEU A 58 -0.40 6.95 -10.91
N GLN A 59 -1.34 6.23 -11.53
CA GLN A 59 -2.70 6.11 -11.02
C GLN A 59 -2.84 4.96 -10.02
N HIS A 60 -2.00 3.92 -10.14
CA HIS A 60 -1.98 2.72 -9.30
C HIS A 60 -3.26 1.86 -9.35
N ASP A 61 -4.30 2.30 -10.06
CA ASP A 61 -5.60 1.64 -10.21
C ASP A 61 -5.94 1.27 -11.66
N ILE A 62 -5.01 1.48 -12.60
CA ILE A 62 -5.16 1.08 -14.00
C ILE A 62 -4.25 -0.11 -14.35
N PRO A 63 -4.58 -0.91 -15.39
CA PRO A 63 -3.76 -2.05 -15.78
C PRO A 63 -2.34 -1.64 -16.20
N TRP A 64 -1.37 -2.44 -15.77
CA TRP A 64 0.00 -2.35 -16.27
C TRP A 64 0.03 -2.61 -17.79
N GLN A 65 0.80 -1.76 -18.47
CA GLN A 65 1.16 -1.91 -19.87
C GLN A 65 2.65 -1.61 -20.02
N GLU A 66 3.31 -2.27 -20.96
CA GLU A 66 4.71 -2.00 -21.23
C GLU A 66 4.92 -0.51 -21.55
N GLY A 67 5.72 0.17 -20.71
CA GLY A 67 6.02 1.60 -20.82
C GLY A 67 5.23 2.52 -19.88
N ASN A 68 4.06 2.11 -19.34
CA ASN A 68 3.27 2.98 -18.45
C ASN A 68 3.70 2.94 -16.97
N ARG A 69 4.45 1.89 -16.57
CA ARG A 69 5.03 1.71 -15.23
C ARG A 69 4.00 1.56 -14.08
N GLU A 70 2.74 1.33 -14.41
CA GLU A 70 1.67 1.14 -13.42
C GLU A 70 1.88 -0.15 -12.63
N ASP A 71 1.63 -0.11 -11.32
CA ASP A 71 1.90 -1.23 -10.41
C ASP A 71 0.63 -1.94 -9.94
N GLY A 72 -0.54 -1.35 -10.17
CA GLY A 72 -1.83 -1.91 -9.75
C GLY A 72 -2.00 -1.98 -8.22
N TYR A 73 -1.21 -1.23 -7.45
CA TYR A 73 -1.23 -1.31 -5.99
C TYR A 73 -2.60 -0.98 -5.39
N LEU A 74 -3.25 0.09 -5.88
CA LEU A 74 -4.59 0.48 -5.42
C LEU A 74 -5.67 -0.48 -5.93
N SER A 75 -5.51 -1.06 -7.12
CA SER A 75 -6.40 -2.14 -7.58
C SER A 75 -6.39 -3.32 -6.61
N GLY A 76 -5.20 -3.77 -6.20
CA GLY A 76 -5.05 -4.86 -5.23
C GLY A 76 -5.62 -4.52 -3.85
N LEU A 77 -5.40 -3.28 -3.38
CA LEU A 77 -5.95 -2.81 -2.11
C LEU A 77 -7.49 -2.75 -2.12
N ASN A 78 -8.10 -2.28 -3.21
CA ASN A 78 -9.55 -2.25 -3.37
C ASN A 78 -10.15 -3.65 -3.30
N ASN A 79 -9.57 -4.61 -4.03
CA ASN A 79 -10.00 -6.01 -3.97
C ASN A 79 -9.89 -6.57 -2.54
N LEU A 80 -8.82 -6.23 -1.81
CA LEU A 80 -8.65 -6.68 -0.43
C LEU A 80 -9.69 -6.05 0.52
N ILE A 81 -10.02 -4.78 0.33
CA ILE A 81 -11.09 -4.11 1.07
C ILE A 81 -12.43 -4.79 0.81
N ASP A 82 -12.74 -5.09 -0.46
CA ASP A 82 -13.99 -5.74 -0.83
C ASP A 82 -14.13 -7.12 -0.16
N ILE A 83 -13.08 -7.95 -0.22
CA ILE A 83 -13.02 -9.26 0.44
C ILE A 83 -13.23 -9.12 1.95
N LEU A 84 -12.49 -8.23 2.61
CA LEU A 84 -12.61 -8.04 4.06
C LEU A 84 -13.98 -7.48 4.47
N THR A 85 -14.58 -6.65 3.62
CA THR A 85 -15.93 -6.10 3.84
C THR A 85 -16.98 -7.20 3.76
N GLU A 86 -16.93 -8.04 2.71
CA GLU A 86 -17.81 -9.20 2.55
C GLU A 86 -17.69 -10.15 3.76
N MET A 87 -16.47 -10.52 4.14
CA MET A 87 -16.22 -11.40 5.31
C MET A 87 -16.74 -10.81 6.63
N SER A 88 -16.76 -9.48 6.76
CA SER A 88 -17.26 -8.82 7.96
C SER A 88 -18.78 -8.79 8.06
N GLN A 89 -19.48 -8.86 6.92
CA GLN A 89 -20.94 -8.85 6.86
C GLN A 89 -21.55 -10.22 7.16
N ASP A 90 -20.81 -11.30 6.92
CA ASP A 90 -21.20 -12.68 7.25
C ASP A 90 -20.95 -13.05 8.73
N ALA A 91 -20.46 -12.11 9.55
CA ALA A 91 -20.35 -12.33 10.99
C ALA A 91 -21.76 -12.45 11.60
N PRO A 92 -22.05 -13.50 12.39
CA PRO A 92 -23.36 -13.65 13.02
C PRO A 92 -23.70 -12.39 13.83
N HIS A 93 -24.91 -11.85 13.61
CA HIS A 93 -25.50 -10.91 14.56
C HIS A 93 -25.75 -11.65 15.87
N ASP A 94 -24.86 -11.47 16.85
CA ASP A 94 -25.14 -11.77 18.26
C ASP A 94 -26.20 -10.81 18.82
#